data_AF-A0A942MVU3-F1
#
_entry.id   AF-A0A942MVU3-F1
#
_cell.length_a   1.000
_cell.length_b   1.000
_cell.length_c   1.000
_cell.angle_alpha   90.00
_cell.angle_beta   90.00
_cell.angle_gamma   90.00
#
_symmetry.space_group_name_H-M   'P 1'
#
loop_
_entity.id
_entity.type
_entity.pdbx_description
1 polymer ?
#
loop_
_entity_poly.entity_id
_entity_poly.type
_entity_poly.pdbx_seq_one_letter_code
_entity_poly.pdbx_strand_id
1 'polypeptide(L)'
;MGFWDNFKNKYLQQQPTQSEISYIPSILPTVAVESVKNGQLPQINTNTVFLSAGEHVHYIEKAIMITEKNMITGYTGGISGWSFRVMKGVSYRTGSRQGIPIREDVQEQTRGILYITSKRILFVAKKHGFDKNINAISAVMPYANGISLQFGNATHTIMLPDGNIAFAVINMLKP
;
A
#
# COMPACT_ATOMS: atom_id res chain seq x y z
N MET A 1 12.28 -24.13 39.75
CA MET A 1 11.41 -24.03 38.55
C MET A 1 10.78 -22.64 38.57
N GLY A 2 11.35 -21.74 37.77
CA GLY A 2 11.32 -20.32 38.05
C GLY A 2 10.15 -19.61 37.37
N PHE A 3 9.53 -18.70 38.12
CA PHE A 3 8.57 -17.69 37.66
C PHE A 3 9.00 -17.00 36.34
N TRP A 4 10.30 -16.94 36.06
CA TRP A 4 10.92 -16.41 34.83
C TRP A 4 10.70 -17.21 33.55
N ASP A 5 10.42 -18.53 33.63
CA ASP A 5 10.21 -19.36 32.44
C ASP A 5 8.86 -19.03 31.76
N ASN A 6 7.85 -18.65 32.55
CA ASN A 6 6.54 -18.21 32.05
C ASN A 6 6.54 -16.77 31.51
N PHE A 7 7.44 -15.90 32.01
CA PHE A 7 7.55 -14.53 31.49
C PHE A 7 8.17 -14.52 30.09
N LYS A 8 9.21 -15.34 29.81
CA LYS A 8 9.82 -15.43 28.47
C LYS A 8 8.81 -15.88 27.41
N ASN A 9 7.95 -16.84 27.72
CA ASN A 9 6.94 -17.33 26.78
C ASN A 9 5.84 -16.30 26.45
N LYS A 10 5.55 -15.36 27.36
CA LYS A 10 4.53 -14.32 27.13
C LYS A 10 5.02 -13.13 26.28
N TYR A 11 6.33 -12.87 26.27
CA TYR A 11 6.93 -11.82 25.43
C TYR A 11 7.37 -12.32 24.05
N LEU A 12 7.66 -13.61 23.91
CA LEU A 12 7.94 -14.22 22.60
C LEU A 12 6.69 -14.36 21.71
N GLN A 13 5.49 -14.30 22.30
CA GLN A 13 4.20 -14.32 21.57
C GLN A 13 3.69 -12.92 21.15
N GLN A 14 4.43 -11.85 21.47
CA GLN A 14 4.09 -10.47 21.09
C GLN A 14 5.13 -9.83 20.16
N GLN A 15 5.97 -10.63 19.52
CA GLN A 15 6.61 -10.17 18.30
C GLN A 15 5.49 -10.07 17.25
N PRO A 16 5.31 -8.95 16.54
CA PRO A 16 4.39 -8.93 15.41
C PRO A 16 4.82 -10.07 14.49
N THR A 17 3.97 -11.10 14.40
CA THR A 17 4.13 -12.21 13.47
C THR A 17 4.48 -11.60 12.13
N GLN A 18 5.68 -11.94 11.66
CA GLN A 18 6.24 -11.63 10.35
C GLN A 18 5.09 -11.47 9.37
N SER A 19 4.86 -10.24 8.92
CA SER A 19 3.72 -9.85 8.09
C SER A 19 3.48 -10.91 7.03
N GLU A 20 2.25 -11.44 6.94
CA GLU A 20 1.87 -12.31 5.84
C GLU A 20 2.15 -11.54 4.55
N ILE A 21 3.32 -11.77 3.95
CA ILE A 21 3.67 -11.21 2.66
C ILE A 21 2.67 -11.85 1.72
N SER A 22 1.63 -11.09 1.38
CA SER A 22 0.62 -11.52 0.43
C SER A 22 1.35 -11.85 -0.86
N TYR A 23 1.51 -13.15 -1.16
CA TYR A 23 2.14 -13.59 -2.40
C TYR A 23 1.30 -13.06 -3.58
N ILE A 24 1.90 -12.17 -4.37
CA ILE A 24 1.27 -11.62 -5.57
C ILE A 24 1.84 -12.40 -6.77
N PRO A 25 1.04 -13.21 -7.48
CA PRO A 25 1.52 -13.87 -8.69
C PRO A 25 1.70 -12.83 -9.79
N SER A 26 2.87 -12.85 -10.45
CA SER A 26 3.14 -11.98 -11.59
C SER A 26 2.27 -12.34 -12.79
N ILE A 27 1.72 -11.33 -13.45
CA ILE A 27 1.02 -11.45 -14.73
C ILE A 27 1.84 -10.89 -15.89
N LEU A 28 2.99 -10.29 -15.62
CA LEU A 28 3.88 -9.75 -16.64
C LEU A 28 4.50 -10.92 -17.44
N PRO A 29 4.41 -10.92 -18.79
CA PRO A 29 5.02 -11.97 -19.59
C PRO A 29 6.53 -12.03 -19.40
N THR A 30 7.10 -13.23 -19.34
CA THR A 30 8.56 -13.43 -19.18
C THR A 30 9.37 -12.72 -20.26
N VAL A 31 8.89 -12.73 -21.51
CA VAL A 31 9.51 -12.01 -22.63
C VAL A 31 9.60 -10.51 -22.35
N ALA A 32 8.56 -9.92 -21.74
CA ALA A 32 8.57 -8.51 -21.38
C ALA A 32 9.59 -8.21 -20.28
N VAL A 33 9.75 -9.11 -19.29
CA VAL A 33 10.77 -8.99 -18.25
C VAL A 33 12.18 -9.00 -18.85
N GLU A 34 12.44 -9.90 -19.80
CA GLU A 34 13.73 -10.00 -20.49
C GLU A 34 14.01 -8.76 -21.34
N SER A 35 13.02 -8.25 -22.08
CA SER A 35 13.16 -7.00 -22.83
C SER A 35 13.57 -5.84 -21.91
N VAL A 36 12.92 -5.69 -20.76
CA VAL A 36 13.27 -4.64 -19.78
C VAL A 36 14.69 -4.84 -19.25
N LYS A 37 15.10 -6.07 -18.95
CA LYS A 37 16.49 -6.36 -18.52
C LYS A 37 17.52 -6.01 -19.60
N ASN A 38 17.14 -6.12 -20.86
CA ASN A 38 17.97 -5.77 -22.02
C ASN A 38 17.91 -4.28 -22.39
N GLY A 39 17.23 -3.43 -21.61
CA GLY A 39 17.14 -2.01 -21.89
C GLY A 39 16.08 -1.63 -22.95
N GLN A 40 15.17 -2.55 -23.29
CA GLN A 40 14.11 -2.34 -24.27
C GLN A 40 12.75 -2.24 -23.59
N LEU A 41 11.95 -1.24 -23.97
CA LEU A 41 10.58 -1.08 -23.49
C LEU A 41 9.63 -2.03 -24.25
N PRO A 42 9.10 -3.09 -23.60
CA PRO A 42 8.14 -3.97 -24.25
C PRO A 42 6.84 -3.21 -24.51
N GLN A 43 6.10 -3.57 -25.56
CA GLN A 43 4.76 -3.03 -25.81
C GLN A 43 3.74 -4.13 -25.56
N ILE A 44 2.86 -3.91 -24.60
CA ILE A 44 1.86 -4.87 -24.16
C ILE A 44 0.50 -4.39 -24.65
N ASN A 45 -0.18 -5.22 -25.43
CA ASN A 45 -1.54 -4.94 -25.86
C ASN A 45 -2.52 -5.38 -24.78
N THR A 46 -3.42 -4.49 -24.38
CA THR A 46 -4.49 -4.78 -23.44
C THR A 46 -5.78 -4.11 -23.86
N ASN A 47 -6.91 -4.81 -23.65
CA ASN A 47 -8.24 -4.29 -23.93
C ASN A 47 -8.92 -3.68 -22.68
N THR A 48 -8.24 -3.68 -21.54
CA THR A 48 -8.81 -3.25 -20.25
C THR A 48 -8.68 -1.77 -19.96
N VAL A 49 -7.73 -1.07 -20.60
CA VAL A 49 -7.45 0.35 -20.39
C VAL A 49 -7.58 1.08 -21.73
N PHE A 50 -8.30 2.20 -21.73
CA PHE A 50 -8.43 3.05 -22.91
C PHE A 50 -7.20 3.95 -23.04
N LEU A 51 -6.43 3.72 -24.10
CA LEU A 51 -5.20 4.46 -24.41
C LEU A 51 -5.48 5.62 -25.35
N SER A 52 -4.79 6.73 -25.13
CA SER A 52 -4.80 7.89 -26.04
C SER A 52 -4.02 7.58 -27.31
N ALA A 53 -4.20 8.38 -28.37
CA ALA A 53 -3.42 8.20 -29.61
C ALA A 53 -1.90 8.21 -29.34
N GLY A 54 -1.20 7.18 -29.80
CA GLY A 54 0.25 6.98 -29.59
C GLY A 54 0.66 6.66 -28.16
N GLU A 55 -0.28 6.31 -27.27
CA GLU A 55 0.01 5.82 -25.92
C GLU A 55 0.13 4.29 -25.95
N HIS A 56 1.20 3.76 -25.35
CA HIS A 56 1.48 2.32 -25.29
C HIS A 56 1.69 1.88 -23.85
N VAL A 57 1.22 0.68 -23.50
CA VAL A 57 1.47 0.06 -22.19
C VAL A 57 2.82 -0.66 -22.24
N HIS A 58 3.67 -0.36 -21.26
CA HIS A 58 4.99 -0.97 -21.13
C HIS A 58 5.10 -1.91 -19.94
N TYR A 59 4.18 -1.81 -18.98
CA TYR A 59 4.15 -2.67 -17.81
C TYR A 59 2.71 -2.87 -17.34
N ILE A 60 2.40 -4.10 -16.95
CA ILE A 60 1.13 -4.49 -16.33
C ILE A 60 1.42 -5.48 -15.22
N GLU A 61 0.87 -5.25 -14.03
CA GLU A 61 1.07 -6.16 -12.91
C GLU A 61 -0.08 -6.15 -11.92
N LYS A 62 -0.32 -7.30 -11.26
CA LYS A 62 -1.20 -7.34 -10.10
C LYS A 62 -0.53 -6.60 -8.95
N ALA A 63 -1.31 -5.77 -8.27
CA ALA A 63 -0.75 -4.84 -7.30
C ALA A 63 -1.66 -4.71 -6.07
N ILE A 64 -1.05 -4.48 -4.91
CA ILE A 64 -1.78 -4.16 -3.68
C ILE A 64 -1.28 -2.82 -3.17
N MET A 65 -2.13 -1.81 -3.19
CA MET A 65 -1.81 -0.51 -2.63
C MET A 65 -2.07 -0.52 -1.13
N ILE A 66 -1.07 -0.07 -0.35
CA ILE A 66 -1.18 0.10 1.09
C ILE A 66 -1.54 1.56 1.34
N THR A 67 -2.70 1.80 1.95
CA THR A 67 -3.11 3.14 2.38
C THR A 67 -3.18 3.17 3.90
N GLU A 68 -2.41 4.05 4.52
CA GLU A 68 -2.48 4.27 5.96
C GLU A 68 -3.79 4.99 6.29
N LYS A 69 -4.68 4.33 7.04
CA LYS A 69 -5.91 4.93 7.51
C LYS A 69 -5.81 5.16 9.02
N ASN A 70 -5.60 6.41 9.40
CA ASN A 70 -5.71 6.84 10.80
C ASN A 70 -7.18 6.77 11.24
N MET A 71 -7.62 5.68 11.86
CA MET A 71 -8.94 5.61 12.52
C MET A 71 -8.76 5.79 14.03
N ILE A 72 -9.51 6.74 14.61
CA ILE A 72 -9.55 6.96 16.05
C ILE A 72 -10.59 6.00 16.63
N THR A 73 -10.17 4.80 17.03
CA THR A 73 -11.05 3.76 17.55
C THR A 73 -11.10 3.79 19.08
N GLY A 74 -11.53 4.92 19.66
CA GLY A 74 -12.02 4.97 21.05
C GLY A 74 -11.05 5.38 22.16
N TYR A 75 -11.64 5.61 23.34
CA TYR A 75 -10.98 5.96 24.60
C TYR A 75 -11.03 4.75 25.55
N THR A 76 -9.89 4.20 25.98
CA THR A 76 -9.84 3.18 27.03
C THR A 76 -9.44 3.79 28.37
N GLY A 77 -10.43 4.04 29.22
CA GLY A 77 -10.26 4.02 30.68
C GLY A 77 -10.54 2.60 31.17
N GLY A 78 -9.63 2.03 31.97
CA GLY A 78 -9.67 0.63 32.36
C GLY A 78 -10.92 0.18 33.13
N ILE A 79 -11.14 -1.14 33.02
CA ILE A 79 -12.09 -2.05 33.71
C ILE A 79 -13.40 -2.31 32.96
N SER A 80 -13.48 -3.51 32.37
CA SER A 80 -14.66 -4.37 32.17
C SER A 80 -15.98 -3.69 31.76
N GLY A 81 -16.34 -3.83 30.48
CA GLY A 81 -17.74 -3.74 30.02
C GLY A 81 -17.91 -2.94 28.73
N TRP A 82 -18.47 -3.56 27.69
CA TRP A 82 -18.95 -2.85 26.50
C TRP A 82 -20.00 -1.79 26.87
N SER A 83 -19.87 -0.56 26.36
CA SER A 83 -21.01 0.36 26.25
C SER A 83 -20.86 1.31 25.05
N PHE A 84 -21.95 1.45 24.30
CA PHE A 84 -22.19 2.49 23.30
C PHE A 84 -23.18 3.50 23.91
N ARG A 85 -22.95 4.81 23.76
CA ARG A 85 -23.89 5.84 24.23
C ARG A 85 -24.71 6.41 23.08
N VAL A 86 -26.02 6.29 23.24
CA VAL A 86 -27.08 6.82 22.39
C VAL A 86 -27.56 8.15 23.00
N MET A 87 -27.49 9.24 22.22
CA MET A 87 -28.10 10.59 22.42
C MET A 87 -27.51 11.62 23.42
N LYS A 88 -27.71 12.91 23.04
CA LYS A 88 -27.24 14.18 23.64
C LYS A 88 -28.00 14.57 24.93
N GLY A 89 -27.28 15.11 25.91
CA GLY A 89 -27.82 16.00 26.94
C GLY A 89 -27.91 15.43 28.35
N VAL A 90 -26.79 15.40 29.09
CA VAL A 90 -26.70 15.61 30.56
C VAL A 90 -25.27 16.10 30.84
N SER A 91 -25.12 17.21 31.55
CA SER A 91 -23.82 17.73 32.02
C SER A 91 -23.57 17.28 33.45
N TYR A 92 -22.38 16.74 33.74
CA TYR A 92 -21.82 16.71 35.09
C TYR A 92 -20.29 16.76 35.02
N ARG A 93 -19.71 17.73 35.74
CA ARG A 93 -18.28 17.84 36.03
C ARG A 93 -17.94 16.95 37.24
N THR A 94 -16.87 16.17 37.14
CA THR A 94 -15.81 16.02 38.17
C THR A 94 -14.78 14.97 37.73
N GLY A 95 -13.50 15.24 37.94
CA GLY A 95 -12.46 14.21 38.07
C GLY A 95 -11.73 13.76 36.80
N SER A 96 -10.51 14.28 36.63
CA SER A 96 -9.30 13.56 36.22
C SER A 96 -9.44 12.24 35.42
N ARG A 97 -9.17 12.30 34.11
CA ARG A 97 -8.42 11.27 33.35
C ARG A 97 -8.20 11.76 31.92
N GLN A 98 -6.94 12.02 31.56
CA GLN A 98 -6.52 12.15 30.17
C GLN A 98 -6.75 10.81 29.48
N GLY A 99 -7.84 10.69 28.73
CA GLY A 99 -8.02 9.61 27.77
C GLY A 99 -7.01 9.79 26.65
N ILE A 100 -5.93 9.01 26.65
CA ILE A 100 -4.98 8.98 25.55
C ILE A 100 -5.73 8.34 24.36
N PRO A 101 -5.88 9.05 23.23
CA PRO A 101 -6.48 8.45 22.04
C PRO A 101 -5.55 7.33 21.56
N ILE A 102 -6.06 6.09 21.53
CA ILE A 102 -5.36 4.99 20.87
C ILE A 102 -5.59 5.19 19.38
N ARG A 103 -4.54 5.64 18.67
CA ARG A 103 -4.50 5.63 17.21
C ARG A 103 -4.06 4.23 16.82
N GLU A 104 -4.97 3.43 16.31
CA GLU A 104 -4.59 2.19 15.63
C GLU A 104 -4.38 2.54 14.15
N ASP A 105 -3.13 2.40 13.69
CA ASP A 105 -2.78 2.56 12.28
C ASP A 105 -3.30 1.35 11.50
N VAL A 106 -4.59 1.39 11.15
CA VAL A 106 -5.19 0.35 10.32
C VAL A 106 -4.73 0.60 8.88
N GLN A 107 -3.82 -0.24 8.38
CA GLN A 107 -3.44 -0.23 6.97
C GLN A 107 -4.57 -0.81 6.11
N GLU A 108 -5.21 0.01 5.28
CA GLU A 108 -6.18 -0.45 4.30
C GLU A 108 -5.42 -0.97 3.06
N GLN A 109 -5.51 -2.27 2.81
CA GLN A 109 -4.95 -2.90 1.62
C GLN A 109 -5.99 -2.93 0.49
N THR A 110 -5.65 -2.33 -0.64
CA THR A 110 -6.51 -2.32 -1.83
C THR A 110 -5.86 -3.08 -2.97
N ARG A 111 -6.50 -4.16 -3.41
CA ARG A 111 -6.04 -4.96 -4.56
C ARG A 111 -6.48 -4.31 -5.87
N GLY A 112 -5.60 -4.33 -6.86
CA GLY A 112 -5.83 -3.76 -8.18
C GLY A 112 -4.82 -4.23 -9.22
N ILE A 113 -4.78 -3.52 -10.35
CA ILE A 113 -3.80 -3.73 -11.42
C ILE A 113 -3.07 -2.41 -11.65
N LEU A 114 -1.74 -2.46 -11.65
CA LEU A 114 -0.87 -1.34 -12.00
C LEU A 114 -0.54 -1.39 -13.48
N TYR A 115 -0.72 -0.28 -14.17
CA TYR A 115 -0.33 -0.06 -15.55
C TYR A 115 0.68 1.09 -15.60
N ILE A 116 1.78 0.88 -16.32
CA ILE A 116 2.72 1.96 -16.66
C ILE A 116 2.70 2.09 -18.18
N THR A 117 2.35 3.28 -18.64
CA THR A 117 2.28 3.63 -20.06
C THR A 117 3.32 4.69 -20.39
N SER A 118 3.49 4.98 -21.68
CA SER A 118 4.36 6.06 -22.14
C SER A 118 3.95 7.46 -21.66
N LYS A 119 2.71 7.67 -21.19
CA LYS A 119 2.19 9.00 -20.80
C LYS A 119 1.78 9.09 -19.33
N ARG A 120 1.36 7.99 -18.71
CA ARG A 120 0.76 7.97 -17.37
C ARG A 120 0.94 6.64 -16.65
N ILE A 121 0.82 6.68 -15.33
CA ILE A 121 0.71 5.52 -14.46
C ILE A 121 -0.74 5.43 -13.97
N LEU A 122 -1.34 4.25 -14.14
CA LEU A 122 -2.70 3.97 -13.70
C LEU A 122 -2.70 2.83 -12.69
N PHE A 123 -3.35 3.05 -11.56
CA PHE A 123 -3.69 1.98 -10.62
C PHE A 123 -5.20 1.77 -10.65
N VAL A 124 -5.62 0.70 -11.31
CA VAL A 124 -7.04 0.34 -11.48
C VAL A 124 -7.46 -0.53 -10.30
N ALA A 125 -8.24 0.05 -9.39
CA ALA A 125 -8.76 -0.63 -8.21
C ALA A 125 -10.13 -0.07 -7.80
N LYS A 126 -10.86 -0.82 -6.96
CA LYS A 126 -12.19 -0.42 -6.47
C LYS A 126 -12.16 0.80 -5.55
N LYS A 127 -11.06 0.99 -4.81
CA LYS A 127 -10.82 2.10 -3.89
C LYS A 127 -9.41 2.61 -4.10
N HIS A 128 -9.17 3.90 -3.84
CA HIS A 128 -7.83 4.52 -3.92
C HIS A 128 -7.12 4.31 -5.29
N GLY A 129 -7.90 4.04 -6.34
CA GLY A 129 -7.38 4.01 -7.71
C GLY A 129 -6.95 5.40 -8.16
N PHE A 130 -5.94 5.47 -9.01
CA PHE A 130 -5.44 6.75 -9.52
C PHE A 130 -5.02 6.64 -10.99
N ASP A 131 -5.04 7.80 -11.64
CA ASP A 131 -4.47 8.03 -12.96
C ASP A 131 -3.64 9.32 -12.88
N LYS A 132 -2.33 9.20 -13.09
CA LYS A 132 -1.40 10.32 -12.99
C LYS A 132 -0.42 10.31 -14.17
N ASN A 133 -0.18 11.48 -14.74
CA ASN A 133 0.83 11.66 -15.78
C ASN A 133 2.22 11.22 -15.27
N ILE A 134 2.99 10.51 -16.10
CA ILE A 134 4.33 10.02 -15.76
C ILE A 134 5.30 11.17 -15.44
N ASN A 135 5.09 12.33 -16.06
CA ASN A 135 5.88 13.54 -15.80
C ASN A 135 5.68 14.09 -14.38
N ALA A 136 4.53 13.81 -13.75
CA ALA A 136 4.23 14.28 -12.40
C ALA A 136 4.95 13.49 -11.29
N ILE A 137 5.64 12.40 -11.64
CA ILE A 137 6.45 11.62 -10.68
C ILE A 137 7.61 12.49 -10.19
N SER A 138 7.69 12.67 -8.88
CA SER A 138 8.76 13.40 -8.21
C SER A 138 9.88 12.45 -7.74
N ALA A 139 9.51 11.27 -7.24
CA ALA A 139 10.48 10.26 -6.82
C ALA A 139 9.90 8.85 -6.98
N VAL A 140 10.79 7.88 -7.17
CA VAL A 140 10.46 6.45 -7.23
C VAL A 140 11.44 5.70 -6.35
N MET A 141 10.92 4.92 -5.41
CA MET A 141 11.73 4.06 -4.53
C MET A 141 11.37 2.60 -4.79
N PRO A 142 12.26 1.81 -5.42
CA PRO A 142 12.05 0.38 -5.59
C PRO A 142 12.26 -0.39 -4.28
N TYR A 143 11.47 -1.44 -4.10
CA TYR A 143 11.65 -2.46 -3.08
C TYR A 143 11.60 -3.85 -3.73
N ALA A 144 12.10 -4.87 -3.04
CA ALA A 144 12.07 -6.24 -3.56
C ALA A 144 10.64 -6.74 -3.86
N ASN A 145 9.65 -6.30 -3.07
CA ASN A 145 8.26 -6.73 -3.13
C ASN A 145 7.29 -5.56 -3.41
N GLY A 146 7.77 -4.47 -3.99
CA GLY A 146 6.92 -3.30 -4.21
C GLY A 146 7.67 -2.08 -4.70
N ILE A 147 6.94 -0.99 -4.87
CA ILE A 147 7.45 0.29 -5.32
C ILE A 147 6.70 1.40 -4.58
N SER A 148 7.42 2.44 -4.17
CA SER A 148 6.82 3.68 -3.69
C SER A 148 6.94 4.75 -4.76
N LEU A 149 5.80 5.34 -5.12
CA LEU A 149 5.69 6.40 -6.12
C LEU A 149 5.30 7.70 -5.41
N GLN A 150 6.15 8.71 -5.51
CA GLN A 150 5.87 10.04 -5.00
C GLN A 150 5.45 10.98 -6.13
N PHE A 151 4.33 11.65 -5.95
CA PHE A 151 3.78 12.68 -6.84
C PHE A 151 3.57 13.96 -6.03
N GLY A 152 4.54 14.88 -6.08
CA GLY A 152 4.54 16.08 -5.25
C GLY A 152 4.49 15.71 -3.76
N ASN A 153 3.38 16.05 -3.10
CA ASN A 153 3.17 15.78 -1.67
C ASN A 153 2.44 14.46 -1.38
N ALA A 154 2.07 13.67 -2.40
CA ALA A 154 1.39 12.39 -2.22
C ALA A 154 2.35 11.23 -2.48
N THR A 155 2.37 10.24 -1.60
CA THR A 155 3.16 9.02 -1.74
C THR A 155 2.25 7.80 -1.79
N HIS A 156 2.45 6.94 -2.78
CA HIS A 156 1.68 5.73 -2.99
C HIS A 156 2.61 4.52 -2.92
N THR A 157 2.46 3.72 -1.87
CA THR A 157 3.20 2.46 -1.69
C THR A 157 2.39 1.31 -2.26
N ILE A 158 2.96 0.63 -3.25
CA ILE A 158 2.29 -0.43 -4.01
C ILE A 158 3.15 -1.70 -3.90
N MET A 159 2.58 -2.77 -3.34
CA MET A 159 3.20 -4.09 -3.37
C MET A 159 3.09 -4.70 -4.76
N LEU A 160 4.19 -5.26 -5.23
CA LEU A 160 4.38 -5.89 -6.54
C LEU A 160 5.18 -7.18 -6.37
N PRO A 161 5.11 -8.13 -7.32
CA PRO A 161 5.98 -9.30 -7.33
C PRO A 161 7.47 -8.92 -7.41
N ASP A 162 7.81 -7.91 -8.21
CA ASP A 162 9.16 -7.36 -8.34
C ASP A 162 9.09 -5.85 -8.64
N GLY A 163 9.55 -5.04 -7.69
CA GLY A 163 9.58 -3.59 -7.81
C GLY A 163 10.70 -3.04 -8.70
N ASN A 164 11.77 -3.82 -8.91
CA ASN A 164 12.92 -3.37 -9.69
C ASN A 164 12.58 -3.27 -11.18
N ILE A 165 11.77 -4.20 -11.68
CA ILE A 165 11.31 -4.18 -13.09
C ILE A 165 10.43 -2.94 -13.33
N ALA A 166 9.50 -2.66 -12.42
CA ALA A 166 8.66 -1.47 -12.52
C ALA A 166 9.51 -0.18 -12.50
N PHE A 167 10.50 -0.10 -11.61
CA PHE A 167 11.44 1.02 -11.55
C PHE A 167 12.24 1.17 -12.85
N ALA A 168 12.76 0.08 -13.40
CA ALA A 168 13.51 0.10 -14.66
C ALA A 168 12.66 0.64 -15.82
N VAL A 169 11.40 0.22 -15.93
CA VAL A 169 10.46 0.74 -16.93
C VAL A 169 10.23 2.24 -16.76
N ILE A 170 9.99 2.71 -15.52
CA ILE A 170 9.78 4.15 -15.27
C ILE A 170 11.02 4.96 -15.62
N ASN A 171 12.21 4.46 -15.26
CA ASN A 171 13.49 5.12 -15.55
C ASN A 171 13.77 5.21 -17.06
N MET A 172 13.35 4.22 -17.85
CA MET A 172 13.47 4.28 -19.31
C MET A 172 12.50 5.27 -19.96
N LEU A 173 11.33 5.48 -19.35
CA LEU A 173 10.32 6.40 -19.86
C LEU A 173 10.56 7.86 -19.45
N LYS A 174 11.25 8.07 -18.33
CA LYS A 174 11.62 9.38 -17.81
C LYS A 174 13.14 9.46 -17.66
N PRO A 175 13.87 9.75 -18.76
CA PRO A 175 15.32 9.91 -18.72
C PRO A 175 15.77 11.14 -17.90
#